data_AF-A0A2M7IEU1-F1
#
_entry.id   AF-A0A2M7IEU1-F1
#
_cell.length_a   1.000
_cell.length_b   1.000
_cell.length_c   1.000
_cell.angle_alpha   90.00
_cell.angle_beta   90.00
_cell.angle_gamma   90.00
#
_symmetry.space_group_name_H-M   'P 1'
#
loop_
_entity.id
_entity.type
_entity.pdbx_description
1 polymer ?
#
loop_
_entity_poly.entity_id
_entity_poly.type
_entity_poly.pdbx_seq_one_letter_code
_entity_poly.pdbx_strand_id
1 'polypeptide(L)'
;RFYGLKKGCFVNFVPFNYYRQPAKYLNGGPGRPFCLKLLAPELRVNQTGDVIWCDVIEKSFGNLLEKTPDQIWLSDEYQKFRNYLYKNSLPICRRCCKAMYV
;
A
#
# COMPACT_ATOMS: atom_id res chain seq x y z
N ARG A 1 -17.53 7.80 -16.44
CA ARG A 1 -17.97 6.42 -16.73
C ARG A 1 -19.07 6.32 -17.80
N PHE A 2 -20.09 7.19 -17.88
CA PHE A 2 -21.10 7.12 -18.97
C PHE A 2 -20.50 7.17 -20.38
N TYR A 3 -19.61 8.15 -20.65
CA TYR A 3 -18.89 8.23 -21.92
C TYR A 3 -17.94 7.03 -22.14
N GLY A 4 -17.19 6.63 -21.09
CA GLY A 4 -16.28 5.48 -21.13
C GLY A 4 -16.98 4.12 -21.34
N LEU A 5 -18.11 3.86 -20.68
CA LEU A 5 -18.99 2.69 -20.89
C LEU A 5 -19.49 2.66 -22.33
N LYS A 6 -19.95 3.82 -22.84
CA LYS A 6 -20.39 3.98 -24.23
C LYS A 6 -19.26 3.75 -25.25
N LYS A 7 -18.00 3.86 -24.83
CA LYS A 7 -16.79 3.73 -25.65
C LYS A 7 -15.92 2.52 -25.31
N GLY A 8 -16.37 1.62 -24.42
CA GLY A 8 -15.59 0.46 -23.97
C GLY A 8 -14.31 0.79 -23.16
N CYS A 9 -14.15 2.02 -22.67
CA CYS A 9 -12.96 2.47 -21.95
C CYS A 9 -13.30 2.71 -20.47
N PHE A 10 -12.78 1.86 -19.58
CA PHE A 10 -13.07 1.90 -18.15
C PHE A 10 -11.95 2.58 -17.36
N VAL A 11 -12.30 3.44 -16.41
CA VAL A 11 -11.36 3.90 -15.38
C VAL A 11 -11.55 3.07 -14.13
N ASN A 12 -10.47 2.45 -13.64
CA ASN A 12 -10.48 1.67 -12.41
C ASN A 12 -10.32 2.61 -11.21
N PHE A 13 -11.21 2.48 -10.23
CA PHE A 13 -11.07 3.12 -8.92
C PHE A 13 -10.35 2.16 -8.00
N VAL A 14 -9.43 2.68 -7.18
CA VAL A 14 -8.74 1.83 -6.21
C VAL A 14 -8.79 2.42 -4.79
N PRO A 15 -9.18 1.61 -3.79
CA PRO A 15 -9.75 0.27 -3.94
C PRO A 15 -11.07 0.20 -4.69
N PHE A 16 -11.28 -0.94 -5.36
CA PHE A 16 -12.40 -1.19 -6.28
C PHE A 16 -13.78 -0.98 -5.63
N ASN A 17 -13.87 -1.20 -4.32
CA ASN A 17 -15.08 -1.00 -3.51
C ASN A 17 -15.60 0.45 -3.56
N TYR A 18 -14.76 1.44 -3.88
CA TYR A 18 -15.18 2.84 -4.02
C TYR A 18 -15.99 3.15 -5.27
N TYR A 19 -15.96 2.27 -6.26
CA TYR A 19 -16.78 2.44 -7.45
C TYR A 19 -18.27 2.61 -7.11
N ARG A 20 -18.77 1.86 -6.12
CA ARG A 20 -20.17 1.92 -5.70
C ARG A 20 -20.49 3.10 -4.80
N GLN A 21 -19.48 3.82 -4.30
CA GLN A 21 -19.64 4.90 -3.31
C GLN A 21 -18.68 6.09 -3.60
N PRO A 22 -18.78 6.75 -4.77
CA PRO A 22 -17.84 7.80 -5.19
C PRO A 22 -17.89 9.06 -4.34
N ALA A 23 -19.07 9.46 -3.84
CA ALA A 23 -19.18 10.59 -2.91
C ALA A 23 -18.41 10.32 -1.60
N LYS A 24 -18.44 9.08 -1.11
CA LYS A 24 -17.69 8.64 0.07
C LYS A 24 -16.17 8.57 -0.18
N TYR A 25 -15.76 8.16 -1.37
CA TYR A 25 -14.36 8.20 -1.82
C TYR A 25 -13.79 9.63 -1.82
N LEU A 26 -14.53 10.57 -2.41
CA LEU A 26 -14.08 11.95 -2.60
C LEU A 26 -14.16 12.77 -1.31
N ASN A 27 -15.20 12.57 -0.50
CA ASN A 27 -15.47 13.35 0.71
C ASN A 27 -14.89 12.71 1.99
N GLY A 28 -14.06 11.66 1.87
CA GLY A 28 -13.20 11.17 2.96
C GLY A 28 -13.80 10.16 3.93
N GLY A 29 -14.84 9.41 3.55
CA GLY A 29 -15.46 8.42 4.46
C GLY A 29 -15.58 7.02 3.88
N PRO A 30 -14.57 6.16 4.07
CA PRO A 30 -14.73 4.92 4.84
C PRO A 30 -13.52 4.67 5.75
N GLY A 31 -13.59 3.60 6.55
CA GLY A 31 -12.69 3.27 7.65
C GLY A 31 -11.19 3.17 7.31
N ARG A 32 -10.41 2.72 8.28
CA ARG A 32 -8.95 2.63 8.13
C ARG A 32 -8.59 1.67 6.98
N PRO A 33 -7.90 2.12 5.91
CA PRO A 33 -7.44 1.22 4.87
C PRO A 33 -6.40 0.25 5.44
N PHE A 34 -6.61 -1.03 5.21
CA PHE A 34 -5.68 -2.09 5.51
C PHE A 34 -4.78 -2.37 4.30
N CYS A 35 -3.47 -2.43 4.54
CA CYS A 35 -2.49 -2.68 3.49
C CYS A 35 -2.42 -4.18 3.16
N LEU A 36 -2.79 -4.59 1.94
CA LEU A 36 -2.79 -6.00 1.53
C LEU A 36 -1.39 -6.62 1.47
N LYS A 37 -0.34 -5.79 1.38
CA LYS A 37 1.05 -6.25 1.47
C LYS A 37 1.40 -6.85 2.84
N LEU A 38 0.60 -6.60 3.88
CA LEU A 38 0.74 -7.29 5.16
C LEU A 38 0.33 -8.77 5.09
N LEU A 39 -0.53 -9.17 4.14
CA LEU A 39 -0.95 -10.55 3.95
C LEU A 39 -0.06 -11.29 2.95
N ALA A 40 0.39 -10.57 1.91
CA ALA A 40 1.29 -11.09 0.89
C ALA A 40 2.49 -10.14 0.74
N PRO A 41 3.49 -10.24 1.64
CA PRO A 41 4.64 -9.35 1.61
C PRO A 41 5.55 -9.66 0.42
N GLU A 42 5.84 -8.63 -0.36
CA GLU A 42 6.84 -8.64 -1.43
C GLU A 42 8.14 -8.00 -0.93
N LEU A 43 9.29 -8.64 -1.13
CA LEU A 43 10.58 -7.99 -0.95
C LEU A 43 10.78 -6.96 -2.07
N ARG A 44 10.69 -5.67 -1.75
CA ARG A 44 10.90 -4.59 -2.71
C ARG A 44 12.24 -3.93 -2.41
N VAL A 45 13.01 -3.72 -3.47
CA VAL A 45 14.35 -3.13 -3.43
C VAL A 45 14.36 -1.93 -4.36
N ASN A 46 14.95 -0.81 -3.94
CA ASN A 46 15.18 0.35 -4.81
C ASN A 46 16.51 0.20 -5.57
N GLN A 47 16.87 1.22 -6.37
CA GLN A 47 18.08 1.24 -7.19
C GLN A 47 19.39 1.25 -6.41
N THR A 48 19.38 1.61 -5.13
CA THR A 48 20.56 1.63 -4.25
C THR A 48 20.71 0.33 -3.46
N GLY A 49 19.81 -0.64 -3.63
CA GLY A 49 19.83 -1.90 -2.88
C GLY A 49 19.08 -1.86 -1.55
N ASP A 50 18.40 -0.76 -1.24
CA ASP A 50 17.62 -0.62 -0.01
C ASP A 50 16.31 -1.38 -0.11
N VAL A 51 16.00 -2.14 0.94
CA VAL A 51 14.70 -2.77 1.12
C VAL A 51 13.71 -1.72 1.59
N ILE A 52 12.68 -1.46 0.78
CA ILE A 52 11.61 -0.50 1.06
C ILE A 52 10.24 -1.20 1.14
N TRP A 53 9.27 -0.58 1.80
CA TRP A 53 7.95 -1.20 1.93
C TRP A 53 7.14 -1.14 0.64
N CYS A 54 7.01 0.03 0.02
CA CYS A 54 6.31 0.21 -1.25
C CYS A 54 6.90 1.38 -2.04
N ASP A 55 6.43 1.55 -3.27
CA ASP A 55 6.75 2.65 -4.20
C ASP A 55 6.42 4.05 -3.67
N VAL A 56 5.60 4.14 -2.62
CA VAL A 56 5.17 5.41 -2.02
C VAL A 56 5.83 5.66 -0.66
N ILE A 57 6.24 4.60 0.03
CA ILE A 57 6.90 4.66 1.33
C ILE A 57 8.34 4.21 1.12
N GLU A 58 9.18 5.14 0.67
CA GLU A 58 10.59 4.91 0.32
C GLU A 58 11.53 4.91 1.53
N LYS A 59 11.00 4.64 2.73
CA LYS A 59 11.84 4.41 3.90
C LYS A 59 12.65 3.13 3.71
N SER A 60 13.97 3.23 3.80
CA SER A 60 14.87 2.07 3.87
C SER A 60 14.71 1.36 5.23
N PHE A 61 14.64 0.03 5.18
CA PHE A 61 14.69 -0.86 6.35
C PHE A 61 16.02 -1.62 6.45
N GLY A 62 16.97 -1.31 5.58
CA GLY A 62 18.27 -1.96 5.45
C GLY A 62 18.66 -2.16 3.99
N ASN A 63 19.94 -2.39 3.75
CA ASN A 63 20.49 -2.56 2.40
C ASN A 63 20.96 -4.00 2.17
N LEU A 64 20.65 -4.56 1.00
CA LEU A 64 20.99 -5.94 0.64
C LEU A 64 22.49 -6.16 0.39
N LEU A 65 23.27 -5.09 0.22
CA LEU A 65 24.74 -5.18 0.16
C LEU A 65 25.37 -5.45 1.53
N GLU A 66 24.62 -5.21 2.62
CA GLU A 66 25.12 -5.32 3.99
C GLU A 66 24.47 -6.46 4.79
N LYS A 67 23.18 -6.71 4.55
CA LYS A 67 22.36 -7.64 5.34
C LYS A 67 21.54 -8.55 4.44
N THR A 68 21.31 -9.78 4.89
CA THR A 68 20.43 -10.71 4.20
C THR A 68 18.97 -10.26 4.28
N PRO A 69 18.09 -10.69 3.35
CA PRO A 69 16.66 -10.40 3.44
C PRO A 69 16.03 -10.74 4.79
N ASP A 70 16.41 -11.88 5.38
CA ASP A 70 15.89 -12.32 6.68
C ASP A 70 16.34 -11.40 7.82
N GLN A 71 17.61 -11.00 7.83
CA GLN A 71 18.12 -10.05 8.83
C GLN A 71 17.38 -8.72 8.77
N ILE A 72 17.05 -8.24 7.56
CA ILE A 72 16.29 -7.01 7.37
C ILE A 72 14.83 -7.20 7.80
N TRP A 73 14.18 -8.29 7.36
CA TRP A 73 12.77 -8.58 7.65
C TRP A 73 12.48 -8.77 9.14
N LEU A 74 13.41 -9.41 9.85
CA LEU A 74 13.37 -9.66 11.29
C LEU A 74 13.94 -8.50 12.12
N SER A 75 14.39 -7.41 11.50
CA SER A 75 14.87 -6.24 12.25
C SER A 75 13.75 -5.59 13.07
N ASP A 76 14.09 -5.04 14.23
CA ASP A 76 13.15 -4.36 15.11
C ASP A 76 12.40 -3.23 14.42
N GLU A 77 13.10 -2.46 13.58
CA GLU A 77 12.52 -1.34 12.86
C GLU A 77 11.47 -1.79 11.85
N TYR A 78 11.78 -2.82 11.04
CA TYR A 78 10.84 -3.31 10.04
C TYR A 78 9.64 -3.99 10.70
N GLN A 79 9.85 -4.76 11.77
CA GLN A 79 8.77 -5.34 12.56
C GLN A 79 7.86 -4.27 13.19
N LYS A 80 8.43 -3.23 13.82
CA LYS A 80 7.66 -2.10 14.39
C LYS A 80 6.83 -1.40 13.32
N PHE A 81 7.40 -1.19 12.14
CA PHE A 81 6.69 -0.58 11.02
C PHE A 81 5.52 -1.44 10.52
N ARG A 82 5.73 -2.75 10.33
CA ARG A 82 4.65 -3.67 9.91
C ARG A 82 3.55 -3.76 10.98
N ASN A 83 3.92 -3.82 12.26
CA ASN A 83 2.97 -3.80 13.38
C ASN A 83 2.18 -2.49 13.45
N TYR A 84 2.83 -1.36 13.16
CA TYR A 84 2.15 -0.08 13.03
C TYR A 84 1.13 -0.12 11.89
N LEU A 85 1.51 -0.56 10.68
CA LEU A 85 0.59 -0.66 9.54
C LEU A 85 -0.53 -1.68 9.74
N TYR A 86 -0.33 -2.70 10.58
CA TYR A 86 -1.39 -3.64 10.93
C TYR A 86 -2.52 -2.96 11.72
N LYS A 87 -2.18 -2.03 12.61
CA LYS A 87 -3.13 -1.31 13.50
C LYS A 87 -3.54 0.07 12.98
N ASN A 88 -2.72 0.69 12.15
CA ASN A 88 -2.86 2.05 11.63
C ASN A 88 -2.77 2.06 10.09
N SER A 89 -2.86 3.25 9.49
CA SER A 89 -2.60 3.44 8.07
C SER A 89 -2.06 4.84 7.86
N LEU A 90 -1.14 5.03 6.92
CA LEU A 90 -0.69 6.37 6.58
C LEU A 90 -1.76 7.09 5.73
N PRO A 91 -1.83 8.44 5.75
CA PRO A 91 -2.78 9.20 4.92
C PRO A 91 -2.75 8.80 3.44
N ILE A 92 -1.56 8.50 2.92
CA ILE A 92 -1.35 8.10 1.53
C ILE A 92 -1.95 6.72 1.20
N CYS A 93 -2.12 5.85 2.19
CA CYS A 93 -2.72 4.52 2.01
C CYS A 93 -4.21 4.59 1.60
N ARG A 94 -4.90 5.71 1.86
CA ARG A 94 -6.33 5.90 1.53
C ARG A 94 -6.63 5.86 0.03
N ARG A 95 -5.61 6.08 -0.81
CA ARG A 95 -5.73 6.05 -2.27
C ARG A 95 -4.87 4.95 -2.89
N CYS A 96 -4.31 4.07 -2.06
CA CYS A 96 -3.42 3.01 -2.51
C CYS A 96 -4.19 1.93 -3.25
N CYS A 97 -3.65 1.47 -4.37
CA CYS A 97 -4.26 0.43 -5.17
C CYS A 97 -4.20 -0.97 -4.54
N LYS A 98 -3.33 -1.15 -3.54
CA LYS A 98 -3.13 -2.37 -2.77
C LYS A 98 -3.72 -2.27 -1.36
N ALA A 99 -4.65 -1.34 -1.12
CA ALA A 99 -5.37 -1.24 0.14
C ALA A 99 -6.76 -1.87 0.05
N MET A 100 -7.29 -2.36 1.17
CA MET A 100 -8.69 -2.75 1.32
C MET A 100 -9.29 -1.97 2.49
N TYR A 101 -10.57 -1.62 2.43
CA TYR A 101 -11.25 -1.06 3.59
C TYR A 101 -11.83 -2.21 4.39
N VAL A 102 -11.45 -2.28 5.66
CA VAL A 102 -11.96 -3.23 6.66
C VAL A 102 -12.90 -2.50 7.58
#